data_AF-A0A2T5JEZ7-F1
#
_entry.id   AF-A0A2T5JEZ7-F1
#
_cell.length_a   1.000
_cell.length_b   1.000
_cell.length_c   1.000
_cell.angle_alpha   90.00
_cell.angle_beta   90.00
_cell.angle_gamma   90.00
#
_symmetry.space_group_name_H-M   'P 1'
#
loop_
_entity.id
_entity.type
_entity.pdbx_description
1 polymer ?
#
loop_
_entity_poly.entity_id
_entity_poly.type
_entity_poly.pdbx_seq_one_letter_code
_entity_poly.pdbx_strand_id
1 'polypeptide(L)'
;MYSFSPQTLIILKESGWHAGRQVDISVFEESLLKDGFTLFPIAASFLAEFGDLDIVFSNRIGQKANFHFNVKKAVEEVDPLWAQQDYYRRLGDKQLCVIGQAYTDHMTLMMSETGEVYGGFDDFLCKIANSGVDAIKRICDNERAEEIP
;
A
#
# COMPACT_ATOMS: atom_id res chain seq x y z
N MET A 1 8.39 -15.79 8.32
CA MET A 1 8.65 -16.37 6.98
C MET A 1 7.51 -15.94 6.08
N TYR A 2 7.80 -15.21 5.00
CA TYR A 2 6.77 -14.76 4.06
C TYR A 2 6.15 -15.96 3.33
N SER A 3 4.83 -15.95 3.11
CA SER A 3 4.13 -16.98 2.35
C SER A 3 3.59 -16.40 1.05
N PHE A 4 4.48 -16.04 0.12
CA PHE A 4 4.15 -15.62 -1.25
C PHE A 4 3.86 -16.83 -2.14
N SER A 5 2.98 -16.67 -3.13
CA SER A 5 2.85 -17.65 -4.21
C SER A 5 4.16 -17.65 -5.04
N PRO A 6 4.50 -18.74 -5.75
CA PRO A 6 5.67 -18.77 -6.62
C PRO A 6 5.67 -17.64 -7.66
N GLN A 7 4.50 -17.31 -8.20
CA GLN A 7 4.34 -16.23 -9.17
C GLN A 7 4.58 -14.85 -8.54
N THR A 8 3.98 -14.56 -7.38
CA THR A 8 4.22 -13.30 -6.66
C THR A 8 5.70 -13.14 -6.30
N LEU A 9 6.38 -14.23 -5.92
CA LEU A 9 7.81 -14.19 -5.60
C LEU A 9 8.68 -13.85 -6.80
N ILE A 10 8.36 -14.36 -8.00
CA ILE A 10 9.06 -14.02 -9.23
C ILE A 10 8.89 -12.52 -9.52
N ILE A 11 7.65 -12.04 -9.51
CA ILE A 11 7.31 -10.63 -9.75
C ILE A 11 8.07 -9.71 -8.77
N LEU A 12 8.07 -10.04 -7.47
CA LEU A 12 8.79 -9.26 -6.46
C LEU A 12 10.30 -9.22 -6.74
N LYS A 13 10.91 -10.37 -7.05
CA LYS A 13 12.34 -10.44 -7.37
C LYS A 13 12.70 -9.65 -8.63
N GLU A 14 11.87 -9.71 -9.66
CA GLU A 14 12.03 -8.92 -10.89
C GLU A 14 11.92 -7.42 -10.62
N SER A 15 11.15 -7.04 -9.60
CA SER A 15 11.01 -5.66 -9.11
C SER A 15 12.14 -5.23 -8.17
N GLY A 16 13.14 -6.09 -7.94
CA GLY A 16 14.31 -5.79 -7.09
C GLY A 16 14.15 -6.15 -5.61
N TRP A 17 13.06 -6.81 -5.23
CA TRP A 17 12.90 -7.29 -3.85
C TRP A 17 13.76 -8.52 -3.55
N HIS A 18 14.30 -8.56 -2.35
CA HIS A 18 14.88 -9.75 -1.75
C HIS A 18 14.52 -9.79 -0.25
N ALA A 19 14.47 -10.99 0.34
CA ALA A 19 14.16 -11.12 1.75
C ALA A 19 15.18 -10.36 2.61
N GLY A 20 14.69 -9.61 3.60
CA GLY A 20 15.54 -8.81 4.48
C GLY A 20 16.11 -7.55 3.83
N ARG A 21 15.53 -7.10 2.70
CA ARG A 21 15.79 -5.76 2.15
C ARG A 21 15.50 -4.71 3.21
N GLN A 22 16.35 -3.68 3.27
CA GLN A 22 16.21 -2.56 4.18
C GLN A 22 16.61 -1.28 3.46
N VAL A 23 15.62 -0.46 3.09
CA VAL A 23 15.82 0.86 2.50
C VAL A 23 15.72 1.95 3.56
N ASP A 24 16.39 3.07 3.28
CA ASP A 24 16.20 4.28 4.04
C ASP A 24 14.81 4.86 3.75
N ILE A 25 14.01 5.04 4.81
CA ILE A 25 12.64 5.56 4.73
C ILE A 25 12.53 7.00 5.22
N SER A 26 13.64 7.68 5.51
CA SER A 26 13.64 9.05 6.05
C SER A 26 12.86 10.00 5.15
N VAL A 27 12.99 9.86 3.83
CA VAL A 27 12.24 10.65 2.85
C VAL A 27 10.73 10.38 2.93
N PHE A 28 10.31 9.16 3.23
CA PHE A 28 8.89 8.84 3.40
C PHE A 28 8.33 9.43 4.69
N GLU A 29 9.09 9.35 5.78
CA GLU A 29 8.72 9.95 7.06
C GLU A 29 8.53 11.46 6.93
N GLU A 30 9.48 12.16 6.28
CA GLU A 30 9.40 13.59 6.02
C GLU A 30 8.16 13.96 5.19
N SER A 31 7.88 13.21 4.11
CA SER A 31 6.72 13.44 3.25
C SER A 31 5.39 13.22 4.00
N LEU A 32 5.28 12.14 4.78
CA LEU A 32 4.09 11.85 5.56
C LEU A 32 3.84 12.93 6.61
N LEU A 33 4.87 13.32 7.35
CA LEU A 33 4.76 14.34 8.40
C LEU A 33 4.33 15.69 7.84
N LYS A 34 4.89 16.08 6.67
CA LYS A 34 4.53 17.33 5.99
C LYS A 34 3.05 17.40 5.63
N ASP A 35 2.47 16.27 5.21
CA ASP A 35 1.08 16.17 4.79
C ASP A 35 0.13 15.73 5.93
N GLY A 36 0.64 15.69 7.18
CA GLY A 36 -0.16 15.44 8.38
C GLY A 36 -0.47 13.97 8.65
N PHE A 37 0.19 13.03 7.96
CA PHE A 37 0.07 11.60 8.23
C PHE A 37 1.06 11.14 9.30
N THR A 38 0.68 10.10 10.05
CA THR A 38 1.55 9.46 11.04
C THR A 38 2.17 8.20 10.47
N LEU A 39 3.50 8.08 10.55
CA LEU A 39 4.21 6.84 10.21
C LEU A 39 4.22 5.90 11.42
N PHE A 40 3.46 4.80 11.35
CA PHE A 40 3.43 3.80 12.43
C PHE A 40 4.62 2.84 12.36
N PRO A 41 5.06 2.23 13.48
CA PRO A 41 6.15 1.25 13.47
C PRO A 41 5.95 0.08 12.51
N ILE A 42 4.70 -0.40 12.37
CA ILE A 42 4.37 -1.48 11.43
C ILE A 42 4.47 -1.05 9.97
N ALA A 43 4.03 0.18 9.66
CA ALA A 43 4.16 0.76 8.33
C ALA A 43 5.62 1.07 8.00
N ALA A 44 6.39 1.60 8.96
CA ALA A 44 7.84 1.81 8.83
C ALA A 44 8.58 0.51 8.53
N SER A 45 8.27 -0.56 9.28
CA SER A 45 8.88 -1.88 9.04
C SER A 45 8.54 -2.42 7.66
N PHE A 46 7.30 -2.24 7.21
CA PHE A 46 6.87 -2.62 5.88
C PHE A 46 7.59 -1.82 4.79
N LEU A 47 7.63 -0.49 4.92
CA LEU A 47 8.29 0.40 3.95
C LEU A 47 9.81 0.22 3.94
N ALA A 48 10.44 -0.13 5.06
CA ALA A 48 11.84 -0.46 5.07
C ALA A 48 12.15 -1.67 4.18
N GLU A 49 11.25 -2.65 4.06
CA GLU A 49 11.48 -3.82 3.21
C GLU A 49 10.97 -3.64 1.78
N PHE A 50 9.79 -3.05 1.61
CA PHE A 50 9.08 -2.98 0.34
C PHE A 50 9.06 -1.59 -0.29
N GLY A 51 9.54 -0.56 0.41
CA GLY A 51 9.56 0.83 -0.07
C GLY A 51 10.34 1.00 -1.37
N ASP A 52 9.87 1.93 -2.21
CA ASP A 52 10.40 2.21 -3.55
C ASP A 52 10.35 1.05 -4.55
N LEU A 53 9.72 -0.09 -4.21
CA LEU A 53 9.42 -1.09 -5.23
C LEU A 53 8.32 -0.56 -6.16
N ASP A 54 8.54 -0.70 -7.45
CA ASP A 54 7.53 -0.59 -8.51
C ASP A 54 7.30 -1.99 -9.07
N ILE A 55 6.11 -2.52 -8.83
CA ILE A 55 5.76 -3.92 -9.08
C ILE A 55 4.80 -3.97 -10.25
N VAL A 56 5.26 -4.54 -11.36
CA VAL A 56 4.48 -4.72 -12.58
C VAL A 56 4.08 -6.18 -12.73
N PHE A 57 2.81 -6.45 -13.00
CA PHE A 57 2.28 -7.80 -13.14
C PHE A 57 1.18 -7.88 -14.19
N SER A 58 0.90 -9.08 -14.67
CA SER A 58 -0.29 -9.35 -15.50
C SER A 58 -1.41 -9.85 -14.59
N ASN A 59 -2.56 -9.19 -14.63
CA ASN A 59 -3.74 -9.64 -13.89
C ASN A 59 -4.35 -10.92 -14.50
N ARG A 60 -5.41 -11.45 -13.89
CA ARG A 60 -6.07 -12.71 -14.32
C ARG A 60 -6.59 -12.69 -15.76
N ILE A 61 -6.86 -11.52 -16.34
CA ILE A 61 -7.34 -11.36 -17.72
C ILE A 61 -6.22 -10.97 -18.69
N GLY A 62 -4.96 -11.06 -18.26
CA GLY A 62 -3.77 -10.82 -19.09
C GLY A 62 -3.45 -9.35 -19.33
N GLN A 63 -4.12 -8.43 -18.66
CA GLN A 63 -3.80 -6.99 -18.74
C GLN A 63 -2.66 -6.66 -17.77
N LYS A 64 -1.76 -5.78 -18.22
CA LYS A 64 -0.72 -5.25 -17.35
C LYS A 64 -1.34 -4.32 -16.31
N ALA A 65 -0.91 -4.48 -15.07
CA ALA A 65 -1.20 -3.61 -13.95
C ALA A 65 0.10 -3.38 -13.17
N ASN A 66 0.14 -2.32 -12.38
CA ASN A 66 1.24 -2.04 -11.48
C ASN A 66 0.75 -1.54 -10.12
N PHE A 67 1.62 -1.62 -9.13
CA PHE A 67 1.49 -0.92 -7.87
C PHE A 67 2.90 -0.61 -7.34
N HIS A 68 3.03 0.43 -6.53
CA HIS A 68 4.30 0.82 -5.96
C HIS A 68 4.18 1.21 -4.49
N PHE A 69 5.31 1.16 -3.78
CA PHE A 69 5.44 1.64 -2.40
C PHE A 69 6.35 2.86 -2.29
N ASN A 70 6.26 3.76 -3.28
CA ASN A 70 6.81 5.11 -3.18
C ASN A 70 5.81 6.03 -2.47
N VAL A 71 6.07 6.31 -1.19
CA VAL A 71 5.18 7.12 -0.34
C VAL A 71 5.14 8.56 -0.81
N LYS A 72 6.29 9.13 -1.19
CA LYS A 72 6.37 10.53 -1.63
C LYS A 72 5.43 10.81 -2.80
N LYS A 73 5.47 9.96 -3.83
CA LYS A 73 4.57 10.06 -4.98
C LYS A 73 3.10 9.87 -4.56
N ALA A 74 2.84 8.90 -3.70
CA ALA A 74 1.48 8.60 -3.26
C ALA A 74 0.83 9.75 -2.48
N VAL A 75 1.57 10.42 -1.59
CA VAL A 75 1.01 11.53 -0.79
C VAL A 75 0.81 12.80 -1.62
N GLU A 76 1.61 13.03 -2.66
CA GLU A 76 1.46 14.18 -3.57
C GLU A 76 0.13 14.17 -4.33
N GLU A 77 -0.51 13.00 -4.47
CA GLU A 77 -1.77 12.80 -5.20
C GLU A 77 -2.99 12.61 -4.29
N VAL A 78 -2.79 12.54 -2.98
CA VAL A 78 -3.85 12.33 -1.99
C VAL A 78 -4.17 13.65 -1.31
N ASP A 79 -5.44 14.05 -1.26
CA ASP A 79 -5.87 15.11 -0.35
C ASP A 79 -5.89 14.57 1.09
N PRO A 80 -4.96 14.99 1.96
CA PRO A 80 -4.85 14.42 3.31
C PRO A 80 -6.06 14.78 4.17
N LEU A 81 -6.64 15.97 3.99
CA LEU A 81 -7.80 16.40 4.77
C LEU A 81 -9.02 15.57 4.44
N TRP A 82 -9.22 15.27 3.15
CA TRP A 82 -10.34 14.45 2.72
C TRP A 82 -10.17 12.99 3.17
N ALA A 83 -8.99 12.40 2.95
CA ALA A 83 -8.70 11.02 3.36
C ALA A 83 -8.79 10.84 4.89
N GLN A 84 -8.31 11.81 5.68
CA GLN A 84 -8.39 11.78 7.14
C GLN A 84 -9.79 12.02 7.69
N GLN A 85 -10.72 12.62 6.93
CA GLN A 85 -12.07 12.87 7.41
C GLN A 85 -13.06 11.77 7.00
N ASP A 86 -13.07 11.37 5.73
CA ASP A 86 -14.04 10.39 5.24
C ASP A 86 -13.63 8.96 5.62
N TYR A 87 -12.43 8.54 5.21
CA TYR A 87 -11.99 7.15 5.43
C TYR A 87 -11.82 6.84 6.92
N TYR A 88 -11.29 7.77 7.72
CA TYR A 88 -11.14 7.52 9.16
C TYR A 88 -12.51 7.36 9.83
N ARG A 89 -13.51 8.17 9.45
CA ARG A 89 -14.87 8.04 9.97
C ARG A 89 -15.47 6.69 9.63
N ARG A 90 -15.33 6.23 8.38
CA ARG A 90 -15.83 4.92 7.93
C ARG A 90 -15.13 3.74 8.61
N LEU A 91 -13.89 3.96 9.05
CA LEU A 91 -13.08 2.97 9.77
C LEU A 91 -13.15 3.10 11.30
N GLY A 92 -14.04 3.93 11.83
CA GLY A 92 -14.22 4.10 13.28
C GLY A 92 -13.00 4.74 13.95
N ASP A 93 -12.52 5.86 13.39
CA ASP A 93 -11.38 6.66 13.86
C ASP A 93 -10.03 5.93 13.84
N LYS A 94 -9.94 4.82 13.11
CA LYS A 94 -8.68 4.12 12.84
C LYS A 94 -7.77 5.03 12.00
N GLN A 95 -6.57 5.31 12.51
CA GLN A 95 -5.59 6.09 11.77
C GLN A 95 -4.98 5.27 10.63
N LEU A 96 -4.67 5.95 9.52
CA LEU A 96 -4.03 5.34 8.35
C LEU A 96 -2.77 6.10 7.95
N CYS A 97 -1.77 5.34 7.51
CA CYS A 97 -0.54 5.82 6.90
C CYS A 97 -0.60 5.50 5.41
N VAL A 98 -0.34 6.48 4.55
CA VAL A 98 -0.16 6.20 3.11
C VAL A 98 1.11 5.37 2.92
N ILE A 99 1.02 4.29 2.15
CA ILE A 99 2.16 3.39 1.88
C ILE A 99 2.51 3.29 0.40
N GLY A 100 1.66 3.77 -0.50
CA GLY A 100 1.86 3.62 -1.93
C GLY A 100 0.59 3.79 -2.75
N GLN A 101 0.62 3.31 -4.00
CA GLN A 101 -0.53 3.32 -4.91
C GLN A 101 -0.60 2.02 -5.73
N ALA A 102 -1.79 1.69 -6.21
CA ALA A 102 -2.05 0.53 -7.05
C ALA A 102 -2.93 0.85 -8.26
N TYR A 103 -2.88 -0.05 -9.24
CA TYR A 103 -3.68 -0.04 -10.47
C TYR A 103 -3.45 1.21 -11.32
N THR A 104 -2.20 1.46 -11.72
CA THR A 104 -1.83 2.65 -12.51
C THR A 104 -2.11 3.95 -11.76
N ASP A 105 -1.71 3.98 -10.49
CA ASP A 105 -1.82 5.15 -9.60
C ASP A 105 -3.25 5.61 -9.31
N HIS A 106 -4.26 4.81 -9.69
CA HIS A 106 -5.66 5.13 -9.45
C HIS A 106 -6.10 4.87 -8.00
N MET A 107 -5.41 4.01 -7.25
CA MET A 107 -5.83 3.64 -5.90
C MET A 107 -4.74 3.92 -4.90
N THR A 108 -5.04 4.75 -3.90
CA THR A 108 -4.12 5.00 -2.79
C THR A 108 -4.12 3.81 -1.85
N LEU A 109 -2.92 3.28 -1.57
CA LEU A 109 -2.71 2.23 -0.60
C LEU A 109 -2.39 2.83 0.76
N MET A 110 -3.12 2.38 1.77
CA MET A 110 -2.99 2.86 3.14
C MET A 110 -2.85 1.69 4.11
N MET A 111 -2.05 1.84 5.15
CA MET A 111 -1.86 0.87 6.21
C MET A 111 -2.32 1.46 7.55
N SER A 112 -3.10 0.70 8.31
CA SER A 112 -3.44 1.08 9.68
C SER A 112 -2.29 0.88 10.66
N GLU A 113 -2.42 1.45 11.85
CA GLU A 113 -1.51 1.21 12.98
C GLU A 113 -1.39 -0.27 13.40
N THR A 114 -2.36 -1.10 13.03
CA THR A 114 -2.42 -2.55 13.26
C THR A 114 -1.96 -3.38 12.06
N GLY A 115 -1.59 -2.75 10.94
CA GLY A 115 -1.01 -3.39 9.77
C GLY A 115 -1.99 -3.84 8.69
N GLU A 116 -3.29 -3.59 8.87
CA GLU A 116 -4.28 -3.87 7.83
C GLU A 116 -4.11 -2.89 6.67
N VAL A 117 -4.33 -3.36 5.45
CA VAL A 117 -4.15 -2.56 4.25
C VAL A 117 -5.49 -2.28 3.61
N TYR A 118 -5.67 -1.01 3.25
CA TYR A 118 -6.85 -0.45 2.62
C TYR A 118 -6.49 0.20 1.29
N GLY A 119 -7.45 0.22 0.38
CA GLY A 119 -7.37 0.91 -0.90
C GLY A 119 -8.46 1.97 -0.97
N GLY A 120 -8.09 3.21 -1.31
CA GLY A 120 -9.01 4.33 -1.44
C GLY A 120 -8.87 5.04 -2.80
N PHE A 121 -10.00 5.44 -3.38
CA PHE A 121 -10.07 6.33 -4.55
C PHE A 121 -11.42 7.05 -4.58
N ASP A 122 -11.44 8.39 -4.55
CA ASP A 122 -12.66 9.17 -4.34
C ASP A 122 -13.49 8.55 -3.18
N ASP A 123 -14.81 8.51 -3.29
CA ASP A 123 -15.71 7.93 -2.29
C ASP A 123 -15.57 6.39 -2.10
N PHE A 124 -14.76 5.71 -2.91
CA PHE A 124 -14.52 4.28 -2.77
C PHE A 124 -13.43 3.99 -1.73
N LEU A 125 -13.76 3.08 -0.80
CA LEU A 125 -12.84 2.56 0.20
C LEU A 125 -13.03 1.05 0.32
N CYS A 126 -11.94 0.29 0.36
CA CYS A 126 -12.00 -1.15 0.58
C CYS A 126 -10.89 -1.65 1.49
N LYS A 127 -11.18 -2.74 2.21
CA LYS A 127 -10.16 -3.54 2.89
C LYS A 127 -9.51 -4.50 1.89
N ILE A 128 -8.22 -4.33 1.66
CA ILE A 128 -7.45 -5.21 0.78
C ILE A 128 -7.02 -6.45 1.56
N ALA A 129 -6.37 -6.29 2.73
CA ALA A 129 -5.86 -7.41 3.50
C ALA A 129 -5.61 -7.07 4.98
N ASN A 130 -5.28 -8.09 5.78
CA ASN A 130 -4.90 -7.92 7.20
C ASN A 130 -3.40 -7.64 7.41
N SER A 131 -2.60 -7.66 6.34
CA SER A 131 -1.15 -7.39 6.39
C SER A 131 -0.66 -6.85 5.05
N GLY A 132 0.47 -6.14 5.03
CA GLY A 132 1.11 -5.68 3.79
C GLY A 132 1.51 -6.82 2.85
N VAL A 133 1.99 -7.94 3.42
CA VAL A 133 2.37 -9.14 2.65
C VAL A 133 1.17 -9.79 1.98
N ASP A 134 0.05 -9.90 2.69
CA ASP A 134 -1.19 -10.41 2.11
C ASP A 134 -1.80 -9.44 1.11
N ALA A 135 -1.62 -8.13 1.30
CA ALA A 135 -2.06 -7.13 0.33
C ALA A 135 -1.33 -7.28 -1.01
N ILE A 136 -0.01 -7.43 -0.99
CA ILE A 136 0.81 -7.71 -2.18
C ILE A 136 0.27 -8.93 -2.93
N LYS A 137 0.00 -10.04 -2.21
CA LYS A 137 -0.55 -11.26 -2.81
C LYS A 137 -1.90 -11.00 -3.45
N ARG A 138 -2.83 -10.37 -2.73
CA ARG A 138 -4.18 -10.09 -3.21
C ARG A 138 -4.21 -9.18 -4.42
N ILE A 139 -3.34 -8.17 -4.46
CA ILE A 139 -3.22 -7.26 -5.60
C ILE A 139 -2.68 -8.04 -6.82
N CYS A 140 -1.58 -8.78 -6.65
CA CYS A 140 -1.02 -9.62 -7.73
C CYS A 140 -2.02 -10.67 -8.24
N ASP A 141 -2.76 -11.28 -7.33
CA ASP A 141 -3.75 -12.32 -7.64
C ASP A 141 -5.09 -11.73 -8.07
N ASN A 142 -5.24 -10.39 -8.13
CA ASN A 142 -6.47 -9.66 -8.45
C ASN A 142 -7.70 -10.18 -7.69
N GLU A 143 -7.54 -10.43 -6.39
CA GLU A 143 -8.64 -10.81 -5.50
C GLU A 143 -9.56 -9.62 -5.24
N ARG A 144 -10.86 -9.90 -5.09
CA ARG A 144 -11.85 -8.86 -4.79
C ARG A 144 -11.66 -8.38 -3.35
N ALA A 145 -11.46 -7.07 -3.20
CA ALA A 145 -11.43 -6.40 -1.90
C ALA A 145 -12.86 -6.21 -1.35
N GLU A 146 -12.98 -6.14 -0.03
CA GLU A 146 -14.24 -5.88 0.66
C GLU A 146 -14.46 -4.37 0.74
N GLU A 147 -15.48 -3.86 0.06
CA GLU A 147 -15.85 -2.44 0.13
C GLU A 147 -16.37 -2.08 1.51
N ILE A 148 -15.92 -0.94 2.02
CA ILE A 148 -16.32 -0.39 3.31
C ILE A 148 -17.25 0.77 2.98
N PRO A 149 -18.50 0.77 3.42
CA PRO A 149 -19.45 1.84 3.11
C PRO A 149 -19.07 3.17 3.79
#